data_AF-A8SIQ5-F1
#
_entry.id   AF-A8SIQ5-F1
#
_cell.length_a   1.000
_cell.length_b   1.000
_cell.length_c   1.000
_cell.angle_alpha   90.00
_cell.angle_beta   90.00
_cell.angle_gamma   90.00
#
_symmetry.space_group_name_H-M   'P 1'
#
loop_
_entity.id
_entity.type
_entity.pdbx_description
1 polymer ?
#
loop_
_entity_poly.entity_id
_entity_poly.type
_entity_poly.pdbx_seq_one_letter_code
_entity_poly.pdbx_strand_id
1 'polypeptide(L)'
;MSNHHLRNKELTLKAKGLLSQMLSLPENWDYTLAGLSHINKESIDAIRTAVLELEKAGYIERAQGRDEKGKMTAITYTIYEQPQSPVLENPTSNKPTSENPMQLNKDIQKTDLSKKEKINKNGLNTYSIPILSPDPSPLS
;
A
#
# COMPACT_ATOMS: atom_id res chain seq x y z
N MET A 1 -17.32 -6.74 9.12
CA MET A 1 -16.32 -5.87 8.46
C MET A 1 -16.90 -5.44 7.13
N SER A 2 -17.04 -4.14 6.92
CA SER A 2 -17.62 -3.59 5.70
C SER A 2 -16.48 -3.27 4.73
N ASN A 3 -16.44 -3.96 3.59
CA ASN A 3 -15.35 -3.83 2.61
C ASN A 3 -15.49 -2.60 1.69
N HIS A 4 -15.89 -1.45 2.25
CA HIS A 4 -16.19 -0.25 1.45
C HIS A 4 -14.97 0.26 0.70
N HIS A 5 -13.79 0.24 1.32
CA HIS A 5 -12.53 0.67 0.73
C HIS A 5 -12.13 -0.16 -0.50
N LEU A 6 -12.53 -1.44 -0.60
CA LEU A 6 -12.24 -2.26 -1.78
C LEU A 6 -12.92 -1.73 -3.04
N ARG A 7 -14.03 -0.99 -2.90
CA ARG A 7 -14.81 -0.40 -4.00
C ARG A 7 -14.33 0.99 -4.39
N ASN A 8 -13.48 1.62 -3.59
CA ASN A 8 -12.92 2.94 -3.91
C ASN A 8 -11.99 2.81 -5.12
N LYS A 9 -12.28 3.52 -6.22
CA LYS A 9 -11.52 3.44 -7.47
C LYS A 9 -10.24 4.29 -7.45
N GLU A 10 -10.16 5.25 -6.54
CA GLU A 10 -9.00 6.12 -6.35
C GLU A 10 -7.85 5.38 -5.64
N LEU A 11 -8.12 4.21 -5.06
CA LEU A 11 -7.12 3.40 -4.38
C LEU A 11 -6.52 2.31 -5.29
N THR A 12 -5.21 2.19 -5.25
CA THR A 12 -4.44 1.07 -5.77
C THR A 12 -4.76 -0.21 -4.99
N LEU A 13 -4.58 -1.36 -5.64
CA LEU A 13 -4.76 -2.66 -4.97
C LEU A 13 -3.83 -2.83 -3.77
N LYS A 14 -2.64 -2.22 -3.81
CA LYS A 14 -1.71 -2.23 -2.69
C LYS A 14 -2.26 -1.46 -1.50
N ALA A 15 -2.76 -0.24 -1.70
CA ALA A 15 -3.38 0.56 -0.64
C ALA A 15 -4.62 -0.15 -0.06
N LYS A 16 -5.46 -0.74 -0.91
CA LYS A 16 -6.62 -1.54 -0.47
C LYS A 16 -6.23 -2.72 0.39
N GLY A 17 -5.24 -3.50 -0.06
CA GLY A 17 -4.74 -4.66 0.67
C GLY A 17 -4.14 -4.26 2.02
N LEU A 18 -3.33 -3.20 2.03
CA LEU A 18 -2.72 -2.68 3.24
C LEU A 18 -3.78 -2.21 4.24
N LEU A 19 -4.78 -1.44 3.81
CA LEU A 19 -5.87 -0.99 4.69
C LEU A 19 -6.68 -2.16 5.25
N SER A 20 -7.02 -3.16 4.42
CA SER A 20 -7.69 -4.38 4.89
C SER A 20 -6.87 -5.08 5.98
N GLN A 21 -5.56 -5.18 5.80
CA GLN A 21 -4.68 -5.82 6.77
C GLN A 21 -4.61 -4.99 8.06
N MET A 22 -4.42 -3.67 7.97
CA MET A 22 -4.39 -2.78 9.13
C MET A 22 -5.66 -2.90 9.99
N LEU A 23 -6.84 -2.93 9.37
CA LEU A 23 -8.11 -3.08 10.09
C LEU A 23 -8.31 -4.46 10.73
N SER A 24 -7.49 -5.45 10.35
CA SER A 24 -7.52 -6.80 10.94
C SER A 24 -6.51 -7.00 12.06
N LEU A 25 -5.57 -6.07 12.23
CA LEU A 25 -4.53 -6.12 13.26
C LEU A 25 -5.07 -5.54 14.59
N PRO A 26 -4.50 -5.94 15.74
CA PRO A 26 -4.93 -5.39 17.03
C PRO A 26 -4.53 -3.91 17.17
N GLU A 27 -5.22 -3.15 18.01
CA GLU A 27 -4.97 -1.70 18.20
C GLU A 27 -3.55 -1.40 18.71
N ASN A 28 -2.95 -2.33 19.46
CA ASN A 28 -1.60 -2.19 20.01
C ASN A 28 -0.49 -2.64 19.05
N TRP A 29 -0.83 -2.91 17.79
CA TRP A 29 0.15 -3.29 16.77
C TRP A 29 1.08 -2.12 16.40
N ASP A 30 2.29 -2.44 15.92
CA ASP A 30 3.22 -1.45 15.39
C ASP A 30 2.83 -1.03 13.96
N TYR A 31 2.02 0.04 13.87
CA TYR A 31 1.58 0.64 12.61
C TYR A 31 2.61 1.59 11.97
N THR A 32 3.84 1.64 12.47
CA THR A 32 4.90 2.38 11.80
C THR A 32 5.20 1.76 10.43
N LEU A 33 5.82 2.55 9.55
CA LEU A 33 6.25 2.04 8.23
C LEU A 33 7.16 0.82 8.35
N ALA A 34 8.01 0.78 9.39
CA ALA A 34 8.91 -0.32 9.66
C ALA A 34 8.13 -1.57 10.11
N GLY A 35 7.25 -1.43 11.12
CA GLY A 35 6.41 -2.52 11.61
C GLY A 35 5.55 -3.16 10.52
N LEU A 36 4.91 -2.33 9.70
CA LEU A 36 4.11 -2.79 8.56
C LEU A 36 4.97 -3.47 7.49
N SER A 37 6.17 -2.97 7.21
CA SER A 37 7.08 -3.61 6.25
C SER A 37 7.61 -4.96 6.74
N HIS A 38 7.68 -5.18 8.05
CA HIS A 38 8.19 -6.42 8.62
C HIS A 38 7.24 -7.62 8.38
N ILE A 39 5.93 -7.35 8.30
CA ILE A 39 4.90 -8.39 8.08
C ILE A 39 4.45 -8.50 6.62
N ASN A 40 4.99 -7.66 5.73
CA ASN A 40 4.63 -7.60 4.32
C ASN A 40 5.84 -7.92 3.44
N LYS A 41 5.59 -8.36 2.20
CA LYS A 41 6.69 -8.59 1.23
C LYS A 41 7.15 -7.28 0.59
N GLU A 42 6.32 -6.26 0.70
CA GLU A 42 6.54 -4.90 0.21
C GLU A 42 7.67 -4.22 0.97
N SER A 43 8.49 -3.45 0.24
CA SER A 43 9.51 -2.61 0.86
C SER A 43 8.89 -1.49 1.69
N ILE A 44 9.67 -0.93 2.61
CA ILE A 44 9.25 0.24 3.41
C ILE A 44 8.80 1.42 2.53
N ASP A 45 9.40 1.60 1.35
CA ASP A 45 9.03 2.66 0.40
C ASP A 45 7.67 2.38 -0.26
N ALA A 46 7.38 1.12 -0.56
CA ALA A 46 6.09 0.70 -1.09
C ALA A 46 4.99 0.88 -0.04
N ILE A 47 5.26 0.53 1.23
CA ILE A 47 4.35 0.80 2.36
C ILE A 47 4.13 2.30 2.53
N ARG A 48 5.19 3.11 2.52
CA ARG A 48 5.09 4.58 2.62
C ARG A 48 4.19 5.16 1.55
N THR A 49 4.36 4.72 0.30
CA THR A 49 3.55 5.19 -0.83
C THR A 49 2.08 4.83 -0.65
N ALA A 50 1.77 3.61 -0.22
CA ALA A 50 0.41 3.18 0.05
C ALA A 50 -0.23 3.96 1.22
N VAL A 51 0.50 4.21 2.30
CA VAL A 51 0.02 5.02 3.43
C VAL A 51 -0.29 6.45 3.00
N LEU A 52 0.57 7.08 2.19
CA LEU A 52 0.34 8.42 1.67
C LEU A 52 -0.89 8.51 0.75
N GLU A 53 -1.15 7.45 0.00
CA GLU A 53 -2.37 7.33 -0.81
C GLU A 53 -3.63 7.22 0.07
N LEU A 54 -3.59 6.39 1.11
CA LEU A 54 -4.68 6.23 2.08
C LEU A 54 -4.96 7.52 2.86
N GLU A 55 -3.91 8.26 3.22
CA GLU A 55 -4.02 9.56 3.89
C GLU A 55 -4.71 10.60 2.99
N LYS A 56 -4.30 10.70 1.71
CA LYS A 56 -4.95 11.58 0.74
C LYS A 56 -6.43 11.22 0.52
N ALA A 57 -6.75 9.94 0.60
CA ALA A 57 -8.12 9.44 0.47
C ALA A 57 -8.92 9.52 1.79
N GLY A 58 -8.32 9.99 2.89
CA GLY A 58 -8.99 10.19 4.19
C GLY A 58 -9.11 8.94 5.06
N TYR A 59 -8.43 7.84 4.72
CA TYR A 59 -8.48 6.60 5.52
C TYR A 59 -7.43 6.55 6.63
N ILE A 60 -6.38 7.36 6.54
CA ILE A 60 -5.31 7.42 7.55
C ILE A 60 -5.05 8.88 7.92
N GLU A 61 -4.86 9.12 9.21
CA GLU A 61 -4.39 10.39 9.75
C GLU A 61 -3.07 10.17 10.50
N ARG A 62 -2.13 11.10 10.35
CA ARG A 62 -0.84 11.09 11.04
C ARG A 62 -0.73 12.29 11.97
N ALA A 63 -0.59 12.03 13.25
CA ALA A 63 -0.38 13.06 14.26
C ALA A 63 1.02 12.90 14.88
N GLN A 64 1.78 13.99 14.95
CA GLN A 64 3.03 14.04 15.69
C GLN A 64 2.89 15.01 16.86
N GLY A 65 2.82 14.46 18.06
CA GLY A 65 2.72 15.25 19.28
C GLY A 65 4.05 15.87 19.71
N ARG A 66 3.95 16.72 20.73
CA ARG A 66 5.06 17.14 21.57
C ARG A 66 4.72 16.85 23.02
N ASP A 67 5.70 16.43 23.79
CA ASP A 67 5.53 16.24 25.23
C ASP A 67 5.43 17.61 25.94
N GLU A 68 5.10 17.57 27.24
CA GLU A 68 5.00 18.77 28.10
C GLU A 68 6.31 19.58 28.17
N LYS A 69 7.43 18.98 27.75
CA LYS A 69 8.77 19.58 27.71
C LYS A 69 9.14 20.07 26.30
N GLY A 70 8.21 20.02 25.35
CA GLY A 70 8.39 20.44 23.97
C GLY A 70 9.16 19.45 23.09
N LYS A 71 9.51 18.25 23.58
CA LYS A 71 10.16 17.22 22.78
C LYS A 71 9.17 16.53 21.86
N MET A 72 9.63 16.21 20.66
CA MET A 72 8.82 15.56 19.65
C MET A 72 8.52 14.11 20.05
N THR A 73 7.24 13.70 20.01
CA THR A 73 6.81 12.34 20.35
C THR A 73 6.80 11.45 19.11
N ALA A 74 6.54 10.16 19.33
CA ALA A 74 6.26 9.23 18.25
C ALA A 74 5.08 9.70 17.40
N ILE A 75 5.07 9.30 16.13
CA ILE A 75 3.96 9.53 15.21
C ILE A 75 2.86 8.54 15.55
N THR A 76 1.65 9.06 15.75
CA THR A 76 0.43 8.28 15.92
C THR A 76 -0.28 8.18 14.58
N TYR A 77 -0.69 6.95 14.24
CA TYR A 77 -1.50 6.67 13.05
C TYR A 77 -2.91 6.34 13.48
N THR A 78 -3.89 7.09 12.99
CA THR A 78 -5.32 6.79 13.16
C THR A 78 -5.84 6.20 11.86
N ILE A 79 -6.41 5.00 11.91
CA ILE A 79 -6.90 4.26 10.73
C ILE A 79 -8.44 4.21 10.78
N TYR A 80 -9.09 4.59 9.67
CA TYR A 80 -10.54 4.64 9.56
C TYR A 80 -11.05 3.62 8.53
N GLU A 81 -12.19 2.98 8.82
CA GLU A 81 -12.87 2.08 7.87
C GLU A 81 -13.54 2.86 6.72
N GLN A 82 -13.95 4.10 7.00
CA GLN A 82 -14.54 5.02 6.04
C GLN A 82 -13.70 6.29 5.94
N PRO A 83 -13.56 6.86 4.73
CA PRO A 83 -12.74 8.04 4.54
C PRO A 83 -13.33 9.21 5.33
N GLN A 84 -12.52 9.83 6.17
CA GLN A 84 -12.88 11.08 6.82
C GLN A 84 -12.75 12.21 5.80
N SER A 85 -13.69 13.15 5.82
CA SER A 85 -13.57 14.37 5.03
C SER A 85 -12.26 15.04 5.43
N PRO A 86 -11.32 15.30 4.50
CA PRO A 86 -10.08 15.95 4.86
C PRO A 86 -10.43 17.34 5.39
N VAL A 87 -10.28 17.53 6.71
CA VAL A 87 -10.20 18.88 7.25
C VAL A 87 -8.89 19.41 6.68
N LEU A 88 -9.02 20.35 5.75
CA LEU A 88 -7.92 21.08 5.13
C LEU A 88 -7.24 22.01 6.16
N GLU A 89 -7.01 21.53 7.38
CA GLU A 89 -6.04 22.15 8.27
C GLU A 89 -4.70 21.89 7.63
N ASN A 90 -4.17 22.94 6.98
CA ASN A 90 -2.81 22.99 6.50
C ASN A 90 -1.91 22.32 7.55
N PRO A 91 -1.26 21.19 7.22
CA PRO A 91 -0.19 20.74 8.08
C PRO A 91 0.88 21.82 7.92
N THR A 92 0.97 22.71 8.91
CA THR A 92 2.19 23.48 9.19
C THR A 92 3.21 22.49 9.73
N SER A 93 3.49 21.46 8.95
CA SER A 93 4.48 20.43 9.15
C SER A 93 5.35 20.54 7.92
N ASN A 94 6.28 21.49 7.99
CA ASN A 94 7.58 21.49 7.33
C ASN A 94 7.76 20.22 6.52
N LYS A 95 7.37 20.30 5.25
CA LYS A 95 7.68 19.32 4.22
C LYS A 95 9.14 18.93 4.44
N PRO A 96 9.51 17.66 4.71
CA PRO A 96 10.85 17.26 4.39
C PRO A 96 10.92 17.42 2.87
N THR A 97 11.59 18.47 2.42
CA THR A 97 12.02 18.58 1.04
C THR A 97 12.96 17.39 0.85
N SER A 98 12.39 16.24 0.52
CA SER A 98 13.13 15.12 -0.02
C SER A 98 13.49 15.56 -1.44
N GLU A 99 14.53 16.38 -1.52
CA GLU A 99 15.31 16.52 -2.73
C GLU A 99 15.66 15.12 -3.17
N ASN A 100 15.20 14.80 -4.37
CA ASN A 100 15.68 13.68 -5.16
C ASN A 100 17.21 13.83 -5.33
N PRO A 101 18.04 12.84 -4.95
CA PRO A 101 19.30 12.62 -5.62
C PRO A 101 19.04 11.59 -6.72
N MET A 102 18.91 12.07 -7.95
CA MET A 102 19.24 11.26 -9.11
C MET A 102 20.69 10.80 -8.95
N GLN A 103 20.93 9.49 -8.77
CA GLN A 103 22.26 8.91 -8.96
C GLN A 103 22.18 7.49 -9.54
N LEU A 104 22.08 7.46 -10.87
CA LEU A 104 23.04 6.85 -11.78
C LEU A 104 23.64 5.46 -11.38
N ASN A 105 23.07 4.40 -12.00
CA ASN A 105 23.65 3.13 -12.49
C ASN A 105 24.88 2.48 -11.82
N LYS A 106 24.75 1.17 -11.55
CA LYS A 106 25.78 0.17 -11.87
C LYS A 106 25.20 -1.23 -12.06
N ASP A 107 25.52 -1.83 -13.21
CA ASP A 107 25.50 -3.26 -13.50
C ASP A 107 25.90 -4.12 -12.31
N ILE A 108 25.06 -5.10 -11.94
CA ILE A 108 25.52 -6.29 -11.23
C ILE A 108 24.87 -7.51 -11.86
N GLN A 109 25.77 -8.40 -12.27
CA GLN A 109 25.55 -9.60 -13.06
C GLN A 109 24.64 -10.60 -12.34
N LYS A 110 23.78 -11.28 -13.11
CA LYS A 110 23.06 -12.45 -12.64
C LYS A 110 24.04 -13.61 -12.46
N THR A 111 24.28 -14.01 -11.22
CA THR A 111 24.85 -15.32 -10.91
C THR A 111 23.73 -16.25 -10.44
N ASP A 112 23.67 -17.39 -11.11
CA ASP A 112 22.84 -18.56 -10.84
C ASP A 112 23.17 -19.14 -9.45
N LEU A 113 22.16 -19.49 -8.63
CA LEU A 113 22.16 -20.78 -7.94
C LEU A 113 20.78 -21.16 -7.36
N SER A 114 20.39 -22.37 -7.71
CA SER A 114 19.24 -23.18 -7.33
C SER A 114 19.11 -23.52 -5.83
N LYS A 115 17.89 -23.47 -5.27
CA LYS A 115 17.30 -24.61 -4.51
C LYS A 115 15.79 -24.49 -4.21
N LYS A 116 15.01 -25.26 -4.99
CA LYS A 116 13.96 -26.23 -4.62
C LYS A 116 13.01 -25.93 -3.44
N GLU A 117 11.74 -25.68 -3.76
CA GLU A 117 10.59 -26.08 -2.91
C GLU A 117 9.39 -26.53 -3.78
N LYS A 118 8.73 -27.63 -3.35
CA LYS A 118 7.62 -28.30 -4.04
C LYS A 118 6.30 -27.56 -3.78
N ILE A 119 5.51 -27.35 -4.83
CA ILE A 119 4.15 -26.79 -4.75
C ILE A 119 3.15 -27.91 -5.05
N ASN A 120 2.20 -28.15 -4.15
CA ASN A 120 1.07 -29.04 -4.37
C ASN A 120 -0.27 -28.34 -4.14
N LYS A 121 -1.04 -28.20 -5.24
CA LYS A 121 -2.51 -28.15 -5.41
C LYS A 121 -3.33 -27.04 -4.72
N ASN A 122 -4.45 -26.52 -5.24
CA ASN A 122 -5.15 -26.51 -6.53
C ASN A 122 -6.28 -25.47 -6.33
N GLY A 123 -6.62 -24.67 -7.34
CA GLY A 123 -7.88 -23.92 -7.32
C GLY A 123 -7.87 -22.59 -8.08
N LEU A 124 -7.53 -22.60 -9.37
CA LEU A 124 -7.82 -21.46 -10.23
C LEU A 124 -9.28 -21.59 -10.69
N ASN A 125 -10.17 -20.80 -10.08
CA ASN A 125 -11.45 -20.48 -10.69
C ASN A 125 -11.20 -19.53 -11.85
N THR A 126 -11.10 -20.07 -13.07
CA THR A 126 -11.12 -19.27 -14.29
C THR A 126 -12.58 -19.15 -14.75
N TYR A 127 -13.23 -18.04 -14.41
CA TYR A 127 -14.33 -17.57 -15.24
C TYR A 127 -13.72 -17.00 -16.51
N SER A 128 -13.66 -17.82 -17.56
CA SER A 128 -13.19 -17.43 -18.88
C SER A 128 -14.19 -16.43 -19.48
N ILE A 129 -13.72 -15.22 -19.79
CA ILE A 129 -14.46 -14.27 -20.62
C ILE A 129 -14.37 -14.78 -22.08
N PRO A 130 -15.49 -15.00 -22.78
CA PRO A 130 -15.44 -15.49 -24.16
C PRO A 130 -14.88 -14.39 -25.08
N ILE A 131 -13.79 -14.71 -25.77
CA ILE A 131 -13.26 -13.89 -26.86
C ILE A 131 -14.09 -14.25 -28.10
N LEU A 132 -14.95 -13.33 -28.56
CA LEU A 132 -15.60 -13.49 -29.87
C LEU A 132 -14.54 -13.30 -30.96
N SER A 133 -14.18 -14.38 -31.64
CA SER A 133 -13.37 -14.32 -32.87
C SER A 133 -14.14 -13.59 -33.98
N PRO A 134 -13.48 -12.78 -34.82
CA PRO A 134 -14.11 -12.24 -36.02
C PRO A 134 -14.28 -13.35 -37.06
N ASP A 135 -15.50 -13.47 -37.56
CA ASP A 135 -15.93 -14.43 -38.58
C ASP A 135 -15.14 -14.20 -39.89
N PRO A 136 -14.47 -15.22 -40.48
CA PRO A 136 -13.87 -15.06 -41.78
C PRO A 136 -14.95 -15.06 -42.87
N SER A 137 -15.12 -13.91 -43.52
CA SER A 137 -15.98 -13.71 -44.69
C SER A 137 -15.81 -14.81 -45.76
N PRO A 138 -16.89 -15.23 -46.44
CA PRO A 138 -16.81 -16.25 -47.46
C PRO A 138 -16.32 -15.62 -48.77
N LEU A 139 -15.27 -16.18 -49.37
CA LEU A 139 -14.86 -15.84 -50.73
C LEU A 139 -14.64 -17.12 -51.52
N SER A 140 -15.65 -17.38 -52.37
CA SER A 140 -15.68 -18.14 -53.63
C SER A 140 -15.45 -19.65 -53.60
#